data_AF-A0A358Y488-F1
#
_entry.id   AF-A0A358Y488-F1
#
_cell.length_a   1.000
_cell.length_b   1.000
_cell.length_c   1.000
_cell.angle_alpha   90.00
_cell.angle_beta   90.00
_cell.angle_gamma   90.00
#
_symmetry.space_group_name_H-M   'P 1'
#
loop_
_entity.id
_entity.type
_entity.pdbx_description
1 polymer ?
#
loop_
_entity_poly.entity_id
_entity_poly.type
_entity_poly.pdbx_seq_one_letter_code
_entity_poly.pdbx_strand_id
1 'polypeptide(L)'
;MYFYKNNERMDILPYCLIAITAFLASLSTFFSGFGLGTILLPIFSLFFSPEIALATTALVHLINGLFKVALTFKNINWPVFMKFGSFAFFGSMFGAYLIYALG
;
A
#
# COMPACT_ATOMS: atom_id res chain seq x y z
N MET A 1 12.94 15.97 -3.22
CA MET A 1 12.78 17.29 -3.87
C MET A 1 11.31 17.69 -3.69
N TYR A 2 10.96 18.60 -2.78
CA TYR A 2 10.95 20.03 -3.10
C TYR A 2 9.95 20.47 -4.20
N PHE A 3 9.11 19.59 -4.74
CA PHE A 3 8.23 19.95 -5.86
C PHE A 3 6.90 20.62 -5.47
N TYR A 4 6.38 20.42 -4.25
CA TYR A 4 5.15 21.10 -3.86
C TYR A 4 5.37 22.52 -3.30
N LYS A 5 6.61 22.86 -2.90
CA LYS A 5 6.87 24.12 -2.21
C LYS A 5 7.14 25.31 -3.15
N ASN A 6 7.20 25.13 -4.48
CA ASN A 6 7.73 26.18 -5.34
C ASN A 6 7.04 26.43 -6.69
N ASN A 7 5.74 26.12 -6.84
CA ASN A 7 5.02 26.51 -8.04
C ASN A 7 3.57 26.90 -7.72
N GLU A 8 3.23 28.16 -7.94
CA GLU A 8 1.85 28.68 -7.88
C GLU A 8 0.97 28.16 -9.04
N ARG A 9 1.42 27.12 -9.75
CA ARG A 9 0.74 26.45 -10.86
C ARG A 9 0.22 25.11 -10.35
N MET A 10 -1.05 24.82 -10.63
CA MET A 10 -1.70 23.53 -10.30
C MET A 10 -1.02 22.38 -11.08
N ASP A 11 0.10 21.88 -10.58
CA ASP A 11 0.85 20.80 -11.21
C ASP A 11 0.10 19.47 -11.01
N ILE A 12 -0.67 19.06 -12.02
CA ILE A 12 -1.53 17.85 -12.00
C ILE A 12 -0.74 16.53 -12.15
N LEU A 13 0.49 16.61 -12.66
CA LEU A 13 1.31 15.44 -13.03
C LEU A 13 1.54 14.45 -11.87
N PRO A 14 1.86 14.88 -10.63
CA PRO A 14 2.05 13.96 -9.49
C PRO A 14 0.79 13.18 -9.15
N TYR A 15 -0.38 13.83 -9.21
CA TYR A 15 -1.66 13.18 -8.93
C TYR A 15 -1.99 12.10 -9.98
N CYS A 16 -1.75 12.41 -11.26
CA CYS A 16 -1.91 11.43 -12.34
C CYS A 16 -0.97 10.24 -12.18
N LEU A 17 0.30 10.49 -11.83
CA LEU A 17 1.29 9.43 -11.58
C LEU A 17 0.87 8.53 -10.42
N ILE A 18 0.49 9.11 -9.28
CA ILE A 18 0.00 8.38 -8.11
C ILE A 18 -1.24 7.55 -8.46
N ALA A 19 -2.22 8.12 -9.16
CA ALA A 19 -3.44 7.43 -9.52
C ALA A 19 -3.18 6.24 -10.47
N ILE A 20 -2.40 6.46 -11.53
CA ILE A 20 -2.08 5.42 -12.52
C ILE A 20 -1.24 4.31 -11.88
N THR A 21 -0.21 4.66 -11.11
CA THR A 21 0.63 3.65 -10.44
C THR A 21 -0.16 2.86 -9.41
N ALA A 22 -1.02 3.48 -8.61
CA ALA A 22 -1.88 2.78 -7.67
C ALA A 22 -2.88 1.85 -8.37
N PHE A 23 -3.46 2.29 -9.48
CA PHE A 23 -4.34 1.47 -10.31
C PHE A 23 -3.61 0.25 -10.87
N LEU A 24 -2.46 0.45 -11.53
CA LEU A 24 -1.68 -0.63 -12.14
C LEU A 24 -1.12 -1.61 -11.09
N ALA A 25 -0.64 -1.10 -9.95
CA ALA A 25 -0.15 -1.93 -8.85
C ALA A 25 -1.28 -2.78 -8.25
N SER A 26 -2.48 -2.20 -8.08
CA SER A 26 -3.68 -2.91 -7.60
C SER A 26 -4.12 -3.99 -8.58
N LEU A 27 -4.15 -3.68 -9.88
CA LEU A 27 -4.49 -4.62 -10.94
C LEU A 27 -3.49 -5.79 -11.00
N SER A 28 -2.19 -5.49 -10.99
CA SER A 28 -1.14 -6.51 -10.97
C SER A 28 -1.29 -7.44 -9.75
N THR A 29 -1.51 -6.86 -8.57
CA THR A 29 -1.66 -7.60 -7.30
C THR A 29 -2.97 -8.39 -7.19
N PHE A 30 -3.96 -8.09 -8.04
CA PHE A 30 -5.17 -8.90 -8.18
C PHE A 30 -4.85 -10.28 -8.76
N PHE A 31 -4.00 -10.33 -9.79
CA PHE A 31 -3.63 -11.58 -10.46
C PHE A 31 -2.44 -12.29 -9.79
N SER A 32 -1.41 -11.55 -9.40
CA SER A 32 -0.17 -12.14 -8.86
C SER A 32 -0.21 -12.38 -7.36
N GLY A 33 -1.06 -11.65 -6.62
CA GLY A 33 -1.05 -11.64 -5.16
C GLY A 33 0.12 -10.91 -4.52
N PHE A 34 1.05 -10.32 -5.28
CA PHE A 34 2.28 -9.70 -4.79
C PHE A 34 2.58 -8.35 -5.45
N GLY A 35 3.44 -7.54 -4.82
CA GLY A 35 4.08 -6.40 -5.47
C GLY A 35 3.45 -5.04 -5.20
N LEU A 36 2.22 -4.96 -4.66
CA LEU A 36 1.59 -3.66 -4.36
C LEU A 36 2.44 -2.79 -3.45
N GLY A 37 2.87 -3.31 -2.30
CA GLY A 37 3.70 -2.56 -1.36
C GLY A 37 5.08 -2.23 -1.95
N THR A 38 5.65 -3.15 -2.71
CA THR A 38 6.95 -3.01 -3.38
C THR A 38 6.95 -1.92 -4.44
N ILE A 39 5.82 -1.71 -5.12
CA ILE A 39 5.67 -0.68 -6.17
C ILE A 39 5.25 0.66 -5.54
N LEU A 40 4.26 0.65 -4.63
CA LEU A 40 3.71 1.89 -4.08
C LEU A 40 4.67 2.62 -3.16
N LEU A 41 5.41 1.92 -2.29
CA LEU A 41 6.31 2.56 -1.34
C LEU A 41 7.38 3.43 -2.03
N PRO A 42 8.15 2.94 -3.03
CA PRO A 42 9.13 3.78 -3.71
C PRO A 42 8.47 4.93 -4.48
N ILE A 43 7.31 4.71 -5.12
CA ILE A 43 6.60 5.77 -5.84
C ILE A 43 6.11 6.86 -4.87
N PHE A 44 5.46 6.50 -3.76
CA PHE A 44 5.01 7.47 -2.77
C PHE A 44 6.19 8.17 -2.08
N SER A 45 7.32 7.50 -1.89
CA SER A 45 8.54 8.12 -1.36
C SER A 45 9.14 9.20 -2.26
N LEU A 46 8.77 9.24 -3.56
CA LEU A 46 9.16 10.35 -4.45
C LEU A 46 8.41 11.66 -4.12
N PHE A 47 7.22 11.56 -3.52
CA PHE A 47 6.30 12.68 -3.32
C PHE A 47 6.05 13.03 -1.85
N PHE A 48 6.19 12.05 -0.95
CA PHE A 48 5.84 12.16 0.47
C PHE A 48 7.03 11.87 1.38
N SER A 49 6.95 12.29 2.65
CA SER A 49 7.92 11.85 3.66
C SER A 49 7.84 10.34 3.86
N PRO A 50 8.89 9.68 4.36
CA PRO A 50 8.90 8.23 4.54
C PRO A 50 7.70 7.71 5.35
N GLU A 51 7.30 8.45 6.38
CA GLU A 51 6.18 8.11 7.26
C GLU A 51 4.85 8.16 6.50
N ILE A 52 4.63 9.23 5.74
CA ILE A 52 3.41 9.42 4.95
C ILE A 52 3.37 8.41 3.79
N ALA A 53 4.51 8.16 3.12
CA ALA A 53 4.62 7.20 2.03
C ALA A 53 4.32 5.76 2.50
N LEU A 54 4.84 5.37 3.66
CA LEU A 54 4.56 4.08 4.27
C LEU A 54 3.09 3.96 4.68
N ALA A 55 2.54 4.98 5.35
CA ALA A 55 1.15 4.99 5.80
C ALA A 55 0.16 4.92 4.63
N THR A 56 0.39 5.70 3.58
CA THR A 56 -0.44 5.67 2.36
C THR A 56 -0.30 4.37 1.60
N THR A 57 0.90 3.78 1.51
CA THR A 57 1.10 2.44 0.94
C THR A 57 0.30 1.39 1.70
N ALA A 58 0.35 1.41 3.03
CA ALA A 58 -0.39 0.49 3.89
C ALA A 58 -1.91 0.64 3.71
N LEU A 59 -2.40 1.88 3.62
CA LEU A 59 -3.82 2.16 3.39
C LEU A 59 -4.31 1.61 2.05
N VAL A 60 -3.59 1.90 0.96
CA VAL A 60 -3.94 1.39 -0.38
C VAL A 60 -3.86 -0.14 -0.41
N HIS A 61 -2.88 -0.74 0.28
CA HIS A 61 -2.77 -2.19 0.40
C HIS A 61 -3.96 -2.81 1.12
N LEU A 62 -4.37 -2.22 2.24
CA LEU A 62 -5.54 -2.67 2.99
C LEU A 62 -6.81 -2.59 2.14
N ILE A 63 -7.06 -1.44 1.51
CA ILE A 63 -8.25 -1.25 0.67
C ILE A 63 -8.24 -2.23 -0.51
N ASN A 64 -7.10 -2.42 -1.19
CA ASN A 64 -7.00 -3.39 -2.28
C ASN A 64 -7.21 -4.83 -1.79
N GLY A 65 -6.70 -5.18 -0.61
CA GLY A 65 -6.95 -6.47 0.02
C GLY A 65 -8.44 -6.71 0.30
N LEU A 66 -9.11 -5.73 0.91
CA LEU A 66 -10.55 -5.79 1.18
C LEU A 66 -11.38 -5.87 -0.09
N PHE A 67 -11.04 -5.10 -1.12
CA PHE A 67 -11.68 -5.15 -2.43
C PHE A 67 -11.55 -6.54 -3.06
N LYS A 68 -10.34 -7.13 -3.02
CA LYS A 68 -10.11 -8.51 -3.49
C LYS A 68 -10.95 -9.52 -2.73
N VAL A 69 -11.03 -9.39 -1.40
CA VAL A 69 -11.87 -10.27 -0.58
C VAL A 69 -13.34 -10.12 -0.96
N ALA A 70 -13.83 -8.89 -1.13
CA ALA A 70 -15.22 -8.63 -1.51
C ALA A 70 -15.57 -9.24 -2.88
N LEU A 71 -14.70 -9.09 -3.88
CA LEU A 71 -14.92 -9.64 -5.23
C LEU A 71 -14.80 -11.17 -5.29
N THR A 72 -13.92 -11.76 -4.48
CA THR A 72 -13.60 -13.20 -4.57
C THR A 72 -14.13 -14.02 -3.40
N PHE A 73 -14.96 -13.44 -2.53
CA PHE A 73 -15.41 -14.01 -1.25
C PHE A 73 -15.85 -15.48 -1.32
N LYS A 74 -16.60 -15.86 -2.37
CA LYS A 74 -17.11 -17.22 -2.58
C LYS A 74 -16.02 -18.26 -2.85
N ASN A 75 -14.85 -17.84 -3.29
CA ASN A 75 -13.75 -18.69 -3.72
C ASN A 75 -12.57 -18.66 -2.73
N ILE A 76 -12.73 -17.99 -1.59
CA ILE A 76 -11.67 -17.89 -0.57
C ILE A 76 -11.54 -19.20 0.18
N ASN A 77 -10.32 -19.72 0.27
CA ASN A 77 -9.97 -20.77 1.22
C ASN A 77 -9.81 -20.16 2.63
N TRP A 78 -10.89 -20.18 3.40
CA TRP A 78 -10.95 -19.57 4.74
C TRP A 78 -9.89 -20.08 5.73
N PRO A 79 -9.60 -21.40 5.82
CA PRO A 79 -8.52 -21.90 6.66
C PRO A 79 -7.16 -21.26 6.35
N VAL A 80 -6.81 -21.11 5.07
CA VAL A 80 -5.55 -20.46 4.65
C VAL A 80 -5.60 -18.98 4.94
N PHE A 81 -6.72 -18.30 4.60
CA PHE A 81 -6.91 -16.88 4.85
C PHE A 81 -6.72 -16.52 6.33
N MET A 82 -7.32 -17.29 7.24
CA MET A 82 -7.22 -17.03 8.68
C MET A 82 -5.83 -17.33 9.23
N LYS A 83 -5.20 -18.44 8.82
CA LYS A 83 -3.83 -18.77 9.27
C LYS A 83 -2.85 -17.72 8.77
N PHE A 84 -2.81 -17.46 7.47
CA PHE A 84 -1.89 -16.51 6.88
C PHE A 84 -2.17 -15.07 7.36
N GLY A 85 -3.44 -14.65 7.39
CA GLY A 85 -3.85 -13.32 7.81
C GLY A 85 -3.54 -13.03 9.27
N SER A 86 -3.78 -13.98 10.18
CA SER A 86 -3.45 -13.81 11.60
C SER A 86 -1.94 -13.69 11.81
N PHE A 87 -1.13 -14.56 11.19
CA PHE A 87 0.33 -14.44 11.25
C PHE A 87 0.83 -13.10 10.70
N ALA A 88 0.29 -12.65 9.56
CA ALA A 88 0.66 -11.37 8.98
C ALA A 88 0.26 -10.18 9.88
N PHE A 89 -0.93 -10.24 10.49
CA PHE A 89 -1.43 -9.21 11.38
C PHE A 89 -0.61 -9.09 12.66
N PHE A 90 -0.36 -10.20 13.36
CA PHE A 90 0.47 -10.17 14.57
C PHE A 90 1.93 -9.84 14.25
N GLY A 91 2.45 -10.32 13.10
CA GLY A 91 3.78 -9.99 12.63
C GLY A 91 3.95 -8.50 12.32
N SER A 92 2.95 -7.85 11.72
CA SER A 92 2.99 -6.41 11.46
C SER A 92 2.91 -5.58 12.74
N MET A 93 2.08 -5.99 13.71
CA MET A 93 2.04 -5.36 15.04
C MET A 93 3.37 -5.49 15.76
N PHE A 94 3.97 -6.67 15.76
CA PHE A 94 5.28 -6.90 16.37
C PHE A 94 6.37 -6.07 15.70
N GLY A 95 6.38 -6.01 14.36
CA GLY A 95 7.32 -5.17 13.61
C GLY A 95 7.14 -3.68 13.91
N ALA A 96 5.90 -3.19 13.96
CA ALA A 96 5.60 -1.81 14.31
C ALA A 96 6.05 -1.46 15.75
N TYR A 97 5.76 -2.35 16.71
CA TYR A 97 6.25 -2.21 18.09
C TYR A 97 7.77 -2.19 18.15
N LEU A 98 8.44 -3.07 17.39
CA LEU A 98 9.89 -3.14 17.37
C LEU A 98 10.51 -1.86 16.81
N ILE A 99 9.95 -1.31 15.74
CA ILE A 99 10.39 0.00 15.20
C ILE A 99 10.19 1.07 16.28
N TYR A 100 9.01 1.16 16.88
CA TYR A 100 8.73 2.14 17.94
C TYR A 100 9.67 2.00 19.16
N ALA A 101 10.00 0.76 19.55
CA ALA A 101 10.93 0.51 20.65
C ALA A 101 12.39 0.86 20.30
N LEU A 102 12.73 0.89 19.00
CA LEU A 102 14.05 1.24 18.50
C LEU A 102 14.18 2.72 18.08
N GLY A 103 13.07 3.42 17.77
CA GLY A 103 13.04 4.83 17.36
C GLY A 103 11.72 5.29 16.76
#